data_AF-A0A6J6SQB8-F1
#
_entry.id   AF-A0A6J6SQB8-F1
#
_cell.length_a   1.000
_cell.length_b   1.000
_cell.length_c   1.000
_cell.angle_alpha   90.00
_cell.angle_beta   90.00
_cell.angle_gamma   90.00
#
_symmetry.space_group_name_H-M   'P 1'
#
loop_
_entity.id
_entity.type
_entity.pdbx_description
1 polymer ?
#
loop_
_entity_poly.entity_id
_entity_poly.type
_entity_poly.pdbx_seq_one_letter_code
_entity_poly.pdbx_strand_id
1 'polypeptide(L)' 'MTNEMIEVVKAFNWTFQDLQRVTINALKSSFIPFEERLAIIEEVVKPGYLAIASE' A
#
# COMPACT_ATOMS: atom_id res chain seq x y z
N MET A 1 7.72 -5.11 8.27
CA MET A 1 6.89 -4.02 8.84
C MET A 1 5.48 -4.49 9.25
N THR A 2 5.26 -5.78 9.54
CA THR A 2 3.92 -6.27 9.86
C THR A 2 3.42 -5.73 11.21
N ASN A 3 4.31 -5.64 12.20
CA ASN A 3 3.96 -5.13 13.53
C ASN A 3 3.51 -3.66 13.48
N GLU A 4 4.27 -2.79 12.82
CA GLU A 4 3.97 -1.36 12.71
C GLU A 4 2.64 -1.12 11.99
N MET A 5 2.37 -1.88 10.92
CA MET A 5 1.11 -1.80 10.17
C MET A 5 -0.09 -2.26 11.00
N ILE A 6 0.07 -3.30 11.83
CA ILE A 6 -0.98 -3.74 12.75
C ILE A 6 -1.25 -2.68 13.83
N GLU A 7 -0.20 -2.07 14.38
CA GLU A 7 -0.37 -1.07 15.44
C GLU A 7 -1.08 0.20 14.95
N VAL A 8 -0.81 0.67 13.72
CA VAL A 8 -1.55 1.82 13.17
C VAL A 8 -3.01 1.48 12.84
N VAL A 9 -3.31 0.25 12.41
CA VAL A 9 -4.69 -0.22 12.23
C VAL A 9 -5.44 -0.18 13.55
N LYS A 10 -4.84 -0.70 14.64
CA LYS A 10 -5.45 -0.66 15.98
C LYS A 10 -5.62 0.75 16.53
N ALA A 11 -4.61 1.61 16.33
CA ALA A 11 -4.60 2.95 16.91
C ALA A 11 -5.54 3.92 16.19
N PHE A 12 -5.70 3.79 14.87
CA PHE A 12 -6.39 4.77 14.03
C PHE A 12 -7.59 4.21 13.26
N ASN A 13 -7.97 2.94 13.50
CA ASN A 13 -9.01 2.23 12.76
C ASN A 13 -8.82 2.29 11.24
N TRP A 14 -7.57 2.17 10.79
CA TRP A 14 -7.26 2.19 9.36
C TRP A 14 -7.85 0.98 8.64
N THR A 15 -8.37 1.25 7.46
CA THR A 15 -8.92 0.25 6.54
C THR A 15 -7.84 -0.25 5.57
N PHE A 16 -8.15 -1.30 4.79
CA PHE A 16 -7.29 -1.70 3.68
C PHE A 16 -7.06 -0.57 2.67
N GLN A 17 -8.01 0.34 2.50
CA GLN A 17 -7.85 1.50 1.62
C GLN A 17 -6.80 2.49 2.16
N ASP A 18 -6.74 2.67 3.48
CA ASP A 18 -5.72 3.51 4.13
C ASP A 18 -4.33 2.88 3.99
N LEU A 19 -4.22 1.57 4.20
CA LEU A 19 -2.98 0.81 4.02
C LEU A 19 -2.49 0.85 2.57
N GLN A 20 -3.40 0.70 1.60
CA GLN A 20 -3.10 0.88 0.18
C GLN A 20 -2.55 2.28 -0.09
N ARG A 21 -3.19 3.33 0.47
CA ARG A 21 -2.78 4.72 0.27
C ARG A 21 -1.37 5.00 0.78
N VAL A 22 -1.03 4.56 1.99
CA VAL A 22 0.33 4.78 2.53
C VAL A 22 1.37 3.96 1.77
N THR A 23 1.02 2.76 1.30
CA THR A 23 1.91 1.93 0.46
C THR A 23 2.21 2.61 -0.87
N ILE A 24 1.20 3.15 -1.55
CA ILE A 24 1.36 3.92 -2.79
C ILE A 24 2.21 5.17 -2.55
N ASN A 25 1.98 5.89 -1.44
CA ASN A 25 2.76 7.07 -1.11
C ASN A 25 4.23 6.73 -0.85
N ALA A 26 4.52 5.60 -0.19
CA ALA A 26 5.89 5.13 0.00
C ALA A 26 6.59 4.86 -1.35
N LEU A 27 5.91 4.22 -2.31
CA LEU A 27 6.46 4.03 -3.66
C LEU A 27 6.68 5.35 -4.40
N LYS A 28 5.74 6.30 -4.30
CA LYS A 28 5.90 7.65 -4.87
C LYS A 28 7.09 8.41 -4.29
N SER A 29 7.46 8.15 -3.04
CA SER A 29 8.61 8.75 -2.35
C SER A 29 9.90 7.94 -2.44
N SER A 30 9.85 6.75 -3.04
CA SER A 30 11.03 5.88 -3.18
C SER A 30 12.01 6.40 -4.23
N PHE A 31 13.29 6.04 -4.09
CA PHE A 31 14.33 6.37 -5.07
C PHE A 31 14.38 5.39 -6.26
N ILE A 32 13.22 4.89 -6.70
CA ILE A 32 13.07 4.03 -7.88
C ILE A 32 12.70 4.91 -9.09
N PRO A 33 13.20 4.60 -10.32
CA PRO A 33 12.80 5.30 -11.54
C PRO A 33 11.28 5.36 -11.72
N PHE A 34 10.79 6.41 -12.39
CA PHE A 34 9.35 6.70 -12.46
C PHE A 34 8.53 5.56 -13.07
N GLU A 35 8.98 5.03 -14.21
CA GLU A 35 8.27 3.96 -14.90
C GLU A 35 8.23 2.68 -14.05
N GLU A 36 9.34 2.35 -13.39
CA GLU A 36 9.42 1.17 -12.52
C GLU A 36 8.48 1.28 -11.32
N ARG A 37 8.45 2.43 -10.63
CA ARG A 37 7.51 2.61 -9.51
C ARG A 37 6.05 2.63 -9.99
N LEU A 38 5.76 3.15 -11.19
CA LEU A 38 4.42 3.15 -11.75
C LEU A 38 3.95 1.72 -12.04
N ALA A 39 4.80 0.89 -12.66
CA ALA A 39 4.53 -0.52 -12.89
C ALA A 39 4.24 -1.27 -11.57
N ILE A 40 5.07 -1.07 -10.54
CA ILE A 40 4.84 -1.70 -9.23
C ILE A 40 3.50 -1.25 -8.61
N ILE A 41 3.16 0.04 -8.70
CA ILE A 41 1.90 0.56 -8.15
C ILE A 41 0.69 -0.07 -8.86
N GLU A 42 0.69 -0.05 -10.20
CA GLU A 42 -0.48 -0.45 -10.99
C GLU A 42 -0.64 -1.97 -11.12
N GLU A 43 0.47 -2.71 -11.25
CA GLU A 43 0.44 -4.14 -11.55
C GLU A 43 0.53 -5.02 -10.30
N VAL A 44 1.07 -4.50 -9.19
CA VAL A 44 1.28 -5.30 -7.96
C VAL A 44 0.47 -4.75 -6.79
N VAL A 45 0.66 -3.48 -6.42
CA VAL A 45 0.07 -2.94 -5.20
C VAL A 45 -1.45 -2.83 -5.30
N LYS A 46 -1.98 -2.14 -6.32
CA LYS A 46 -3.43 -1.97 -6.46
C LYS A 46 -4.17 -3.31 -6.62
N PRO A 47 -3.72 -4.26 -7.48
CA PRO A 47 -4.40 -5.54 -7.62
C PRO A 47 -4.33 -6.38 -6.34
N GLY A 48 -3.21 -6.35 -5.62
CA GLY A 48 -3.05 -7.08 -4.36
C GLY A 48 -4.03 -6.60 -3.28
N TYR A 49 -4.17 -5.29 -3.08
CA TYR A 49 -5.15 -4.75 -2.14
C TYR A 49 -6.60 -4.97 -2.60
N LEU A 50 -6.87 -4.88 -3.91
CA LEU A 50 -8.21 -5.15 -4.45
C LEU A 50 -8.65 -6.60 -4.19
N ALA A 51 -7.75 -7.56 -4.37
CA ALA A 51 -8.03 -8.97 -4.12
C ALA A 51 -8.42 -9.22 -2.66
N ILE A 52 -7.70 -8.60 -1.70
CA ILE A 52 -7.98 -8.73 -0.27
C ILE A 52 -9.26 -8.01 0.13
N ALA A 53 -9.51 -6.81 -0.40
CA ALA A 53 -10.70 -6.03 -0.06
C ALA A 53 -12.00 -6.59 -0.66
N SER A 54 -11.90 -7.52 -1.61
CA SER A 54 -13.05 -8.16 -2.28
C SER A 54 -13.41 -9.51 -1.65
N GLU A 55 -12.66 -9.96 -0.65
CA GLU A 55 -12.91 -11.17 0.15
C GLU A 55 -13.77 -10.85 1.38
#